data_AF-D0W806-F1
#
_entry.id   AF-D0W806-F1
#
_cell.length_a   1.000
_cell.length_b   1.000
_cell.length_c   1.000
_cell.angle_alpha   90.00
_cell.angle_beta   90.00
_cell.angle_gamma   90.00
#
_symmetry.space_group_name_H-M   'P 1'
#
loop_
_entity.id
_entity.type
_entity.pdbx_description
1 polymer ?
#
loop_
_entity_poly.entity_id
_entity_poly.type
_entity_poly.pdbx_seq_one_letter_code
_entity_poly.pdbx_strand_id
1 'polypeptide(L)'
;MPDFTIIIAELKDMTAKGQMLQDPFLNALRKEHVPVSIYLVNGIKLQGQVESFDQYVVLLRNTSVTQMVYKHAISTIVPARSVSLQHENKPQAAPAPGLVQVETVRQAAE
;
A
#
# COMPACT_ATOMS: atom_id res chain seq x y z
N MET A 1 -5.86 -33.02 9.94
CA MET A 1 -5.41 -32.29 8.73
C MET A 1 -6.20 -30.99 8.70
N PRO A 2 -5.55 -29.82 8.63
CA PRO A 2 -6.28 -28.56 8.63
C PRO A 2 -7.10 -28.40 7.35
N ASP A 3 -8.27 -27.78 7.49
CA ASP A 3 -9.29 -27.63 6.46
C ASP A 3 -8.82 -26.65 5.37
N PHE A 4 -8.81 -27.10 4.11
CA PHE A 4 -8.31 -26.33 2.96
C PHE A 4 -9.06 -25.01 2.76
N THR A 5 -10.33 -24.94 3.16
CA THR A 5 -11.14 -23.72 3.05
C THR A 5 -10.66 -22.62 4.00
N ILE A 6 -10.23 -22.99 5.21
CA ILE A 6 -9.69 -22.05 6.22
C ILE A 6 -8.35 -21.49 5.74
N ILE A 7 -7.50 -22.31 5.10
CA ILE A 7 -6.20 -21.88 4.57
C ILE A 7 -6.35 -20.88 3.42
N ILE A 8 -7.34 -21.04 2.52
CA ILE A 8 -7.58 -20.10 1.41
C ILE A 8 -8.10 -18.75 1.91
N ALA A 9 -8.93 -18.74 2.96
CA ALA A 9 -9.38 -17.50 3.61
C ALA A 9 -8.20 -16.77 4.29
N GLU A 10 -7.34 -17.51 5.00
CA GLU A 10 -6.18 -16.93 5.69
C GLU A 10 -5.08 -16.45 4.74
N LEU A 11 -4.90 -17.12 3.59
CA LEU A 11 -4.04 -16.64 2.49
C LEU A 11 -4.58 -15.36 1.83
N LYS A 12 -5.91 -15.22 1.70
CA LYS A 12 -6.56 -14.00 1.22
C LYS A 12 -6.42 -12.86 2.21
N ASP A 13 -6.54 -13.13 3.50
CA ASP A 13 -6.31 -12.14 4.56
C ASP A 13 -4.83 -11.73 4.65
N MET A 14 -3.88 -12.65 4.45
CA MET A 14 -2.44 -12.33 4.36
C MET A 14 -2.11 -11.49 3.13
N THR A 15 -2.73 -11.74 1.98
CA THR A 15 -2.52 -10.91 0.78
C THR A 15 -3.14 -9.54 0.93
N ALA A 16 -4.34 -9.42 1.51
CA ALA A 16 -4.98 -8.13 1.79
C ALA A 16 -4.19 -7.31 2.81
N LYS A 17 -3.83 -7.90 3.96
CA LYS A 17 -3.02 -7.23 5.00
C LYS A 17 -1.60 -6.93 4.55
N GLY A 18 -1.00 -7.82 3.74
CA GLY A 18 0.31 -7.63 3.14
C GLY A 18 0.34 -6.42 2.19
N GLN A 19 -0.72 -6.21 1.42
CA GLN A 19 -0.86 -5.04 0.56
C GLN A 19 -1.04 -3.74 1.36
N MET A 20 -1.77 -3.80 2.48
CA MET A 20 -1.96 -2.64 3.38
C MET A 20 -0.65 -2.14 4.00
N LEU A 21 0.37 -3.00 4.18
CA LEU A 21 1.69 -2.58 4.66
C LEU A 21 2.64 -2.21 3.52
N GLN A 22 2.56 -2.94 2.40
CA GLN A 22 3.48 -2.82 1.28
C GLN A 22 3.46 -1.42 0.64
N ASP A 23 2.27 -0.94 0.25
CA ASP A 23 2.16 0.30 -0.51
C ASP A 23 2.56 1.52 0.34
N PRO A 24 2.13 1.66 1.60
CA PRO A 24 2.63 2.73 2.47
C PRO A 24 4.15 2.67 2.68
N PHE A 25 4.72 1.47 2.84
CA PHE A 25 6.17 1.31 3.02
C PHE A 25 6.95 1.73 1.78
N LEU A 26 6.61 1.21 0.60
CA LEU A 26 7.28 1.59 -0.65
C LEU A 26 7.07 3.08 -0.99
N ASN A 27 5.91 3.63 -0.67
CA ASN A 27 5.63 5.05 -0.87
C ASN A 27 6.44 5.95 0.07
N ALA A 28 6.63 5.55 1.35
CA ALA A 28 7.50 6.27 2.28
C ALA A 28 8.95 6.29 1.78
N LEU A 29 9.47 5.13 1.36
CA LEU A 29 10.82 5.03 0.78
C LEU A 29 11.00 5.93 -0.45
N ARG A 30 10.00 5.96 -1.33
CA ARG A 30 9.98 6.78 -2.55
C ARG A 30 9.94 8.27 -2.23
N LYS A 31 8.98 8.72 -1.42
CA LYS A 31 8.77 10.14 -1.10
C LYS A 31 9.96 10.75 -0.36
N GLU A 32 10.56 9.99 0.54
CA GLU A 32 11.68 10.46 1.38
C GLU A 32 13.05 10.19 0.75
N HIS A 33 13.11 9.64 -0.47
CA HIS A 33 14.33 9.26 -1.17
C HIS A 33 15.30 8.46 -0.29
N VAL A 34 14.76 7.53 0.50
CA VAL A 34 15.56 6.74 1.44
C VAL A 34 16.43 5.76 0.64
N PRO A 35 17.76 5.75 0.84
CA PRO A 35 18.61 4.73 0.25
C PRO A 35 18.19 3.34 0.76
N VAL A 36 18.08 2.38 -0.15
CA VAL A 36 17.68 1.00 0.14
C VAL A 36 18.71 -0.01 -0.36
N SER A 37 18.79 -1.13 0.34
CA SER A 37 19.39 -2.37 -0.16
C SER A 37 18.28 -3.37 -0.44
N ILE A 38 18.17 -3.81 -1.69
CA ILE A 38 17.23 -4.85 -2.12
C ILE A 38 18.01 -6.14 -2.29
N TYR A 39 17.63 -7.17 -1.53
CA TYR A 39 18.16 -8.51 -1.64
C TYR A 39 17.24 -9.32 -2.53
N LEU A 40 17.82 -10.00 -3.52
CA LEU A 40 17.10 -10.89 -4.41
C LEU A 40 17.09 -12.32 -3.86
N VAL A 41 16.14 -13.13 -4.31
CA VAL A 41 16.02 -14.55 -3.92
C VAL A 41 17.24 -15.39 -4.29
N ASN A 42 18.01 -14.97 -5.29
CA ASN A 42 19.27 -15.61 -5.69
C ASN A 42 20.50 -15.11 -4.90
N GLY A 43 20.30 -14.22 -3.92
CA GLY A 43 21.35 -13.66 -3.07
C GLY A 43 22.04 -12.40 -3.61
N ILE A 44 21.71 -11.93 -4.81
CA ILE A 44 22.26 -10.67 -5.34
C ILE A 44 21.71 -9.49 -4.54
N LYS A 45 22.57 -8.50 -4.26
CA LYS A 45 22.21 -7.25 -3.60
C LYS A 45 22.20 -6.10 -4.60
N LEU A 46 21.08 -5.41 -4.70
CA LEU A 46 20.95 -4.15 -5.43
C LEU A 46 20.90 -2.98 -4.44
N GLN A 47 21.45 -1.83 -4.83
CA GLN A 47 21.43 -0.63 -4.01
C GLN A 47 20.96 0.57 -4.83
N GLY A 48 20.21 1.45 -4.19
CA GLY A 48 19.67 2.64 -4.84
C GLY A 48 18.56 3.29 -4.02
N GLN A 49 17.67 4.00 -4.70
CA GLN A 49 16.46 4.60 -4.13
C GLN A 49 15.24 4.12 -4.93
N VAL A 50 14.11 3.95 -4.26
CA VAL A 50 12.85 3.63 -4.93
C VAL A 50 12.37 4.87 -5.69
N GLU A 51 12.34 4.81 -7.01
CA GLU A 51 11.86 5.90 -7.87
C GLU A 51 10.35 5.79 -8.11
N SER A 52 9.86 4.58 -8.37
CA SER A 52 8.44 4.27 -8.53
C SER A 52 8.18 2.79 -8.26
N PHE A 53 6.91 2.39 -8.15
CA PHE A 53 6.50 1.01 -8.03
C PHE A 53 5.06 0.84 -8.51
N ASP A 54 4.70 -0.38 -8.89
CA ASP A 54 3.32 -0.79 -9.15
C ASP A 54 3.02 -2.09 -8.40
N GLN A 55 1.99 -2.83 -8.82
CA GLN A 55 1.63 -4.11 -8.22
C GLN A 55 2.75 -5.17 -8.30
N TYR A 56 3.56 -5.20 -9.37
CA TYR A 56 4.49 -6.29 -9.68
C TYR A 56 5.96 -5.90 -9.71
N VAL A 57 6.28 -4.63 -9.91
CA VAL A 57 7.66 -4.14 -10.07
C VAL A 57 7.98 -2.96 -9.16
N VAL A 58 9.27 -2.77 -8.92
CA VAL A 58 9.87 -1.60 -8.28
C VAL A 58 10.91 -1.03 -9.21
N LEU A 59 10.85 0.27 -9.48
CA LEU A 59 11.90 0.99 -10.18
C LEU A 59 12.93 1.45 -9.17
N LEU A 60 14.15 0.92 -9.28
CA LEU A 60 15.27 1.24 -8.41
C LEU A 60 16.25 2.13 -9.18
N ARG A 61 16.47 3.34 -8.68
CA ARG A 61 17.42 4.27 -9.26
C ARG A 61 18.74 4.26 -8.49
N ASN A 62 19.83 4.07 -9.20
CA ASN A 62 21.18 4.37 -8.74
C ASN A 62 21.67 5.67 -9.43
N THR A 63 22.92 6.09 -9.21
CA THR A 63 23.52 7.37 -9.63
C THR A 63 22.99 7.92 -10.97
N SER A 64 22.99 7.11 -12.02
CA SER A 64 22.61 7.56 -13.37
C SER A 64 21.66 6.61 -14.11
N VAL A 65 21.26 5.48 -13.51
CA VAL A 65 20.47 4.44 -14.18
C VAL A 65 19.30 4.03 -13.30
N THR A 66 18.13 3.95 -13.93
CA THR A 66 16.93 3.35 -13.35
C THR A 66 16.76 1.95 -13.92
N GLN A 67 16.66 0.97 -13.04
CA GLN A 67 16.40 -0.42 -13.40
C GLN A 67 15.06 -0.87 -12.82
N MET A 68 14.39 -1.75 -13.55
CA MET A 68 13.15 -2.37 -13.12
C MET A 68 13.46 -3.69 -12.40
N VAL A 69 12.93 -3.86 -11.19
CA VAL A 69 13.11 -5.05 -10.37
C VAL A 69 11.74 -5.69 -10.13
N TYR A 70 11.57 -6.94 -10.57
CA TYR A 70 10.32 -7.68 -10.32
C TYR A 70 10.23 -8.14 -8.88
N LYS A 71 9.07 -7.92 -8.23
CA LYS A 71 8.85 -8.27 -6.82
C LYS A 71 9.01 -9.75 -6.52
N HIS A 72 8.68 -10.65 -7.47
CA HIS A 72 8.87 -12.10 -7.28
C HIS A 72 10.35 -12.49 -7.12
N ALA A 73 11.27 -11.66 -7.61
CA ALA A 73 12.70 -11.89 -7.48
C ALA A 73 13.27 -11.26 -6.20
N ILE A 74 12.51 -10.44 -5.48
CA ILE A 74 12.93 -9.76 -4.26
C ILE A 74 12.66 -10.67 -3.05
N SER A 75 13.68 -10.88 -2.21
CA SER A 75 13.53 -11.54 -0.91
C SER A 75 13.33 -10.52 0.21
N THR A 76 14.05 -9.40 0.21
CA THR A 76 13.98 -8.40 1.28
C THR A 76 14.35 -7.00 0.79
N ILE A 77 13.69 -5.97 1.32
CA ILE A 77 14.04 -4.56 1.12
C ILE A 77 14.43 -3.97 2.48
N VAL A 78 15.67 -3.48 2.60
CA VAL A 78 16.22 -2.93 3.83
C VAL A 78 16.53 -1.44 3.64
N PRO A 79 15.87 -0.52 4.37
CA PRO A 79 16.18 0.90 4.28
C PRO A 79 17.42 1.25 5.11
N ALA A 80 18.20 2.23 4.64
CA ALA A 80 19.40 2.71 5.34
C ALA A 80 19.08 3.46 6.64
N ARG A 81 17.84 3.91 6.80
CA ARG A 81 17.30 4.49 8.04
C ARG A 81 15.86 4.05 8.24
N SER A 82 15.39 4.08 9.47
CA SER A 82 13.98 3.79 9.79
C SER A 82 13.05 4.76 9.05
N VAL A 83 11.93 4.22 8.56
CA VAL A 83 10.85 4.97 7.93
C VAL A 83 9.62 4.95 8.84
N SER A 84 8.96 6.10 8.95
CA SER A 84 7.72 6.20 9.74
C SER A 84 6.52 5.87 8.86
N LEU A 85 5.87 4.74 9.14
CA LEU A 85 4.62 4.38 8.52
C LEU A 85 3.49 5.09 9.27
N GLN A 86 3.21 6.33 8.90
CA GLN A 86 2.00 6.99 9.35
C GLN A 86 0.83 6.17 8.80
N HIS A 87 0.13 5.46 9.68
CA HIS A 87 -1.17 4.92 9.35
C HIS A 87 -2.04 6.14 9.06
N GLU A 88 -2.32 6.39 7.79
CA GLU A 88 -3.32 7.37 7.41
C GLU A 88 -4.67 6.82 7.88
N ASN A 89 -4.95 6.99 9.18
CA ASN A 89 -6.26 6.80 9.75
C ASN A 89 -7.09 7.97 9.24
N LYS A 90 -7.39 7.95 7.94
CA LYS A 90 -8.22 8.95 7.29
C LYS A 90 -9.54 8.92 8.06
N PRO A 91 -9.90 9.99 8.80
CA PRO A 91 -11.20 10.04 9.43
C PRO A 91 -12.20 9.83 8.32
N GLN A 92 -12.98 8.75 8.39
CA GLN A 92 -14.05 8.50 7.46
C GLN A 92 -14.94 9.72 7.53
N ALA A 93 -14.93 10.53 6.46
CA ALA A 93 -15.64 11.79 6.41
C ALA A 93 -17.09 11.49 6.79
N ALA A 94 -17.51 12.03 7.93
CA ALA A 94 -18.88 11.90 8.40
C ALA A 94 -19.81 12.36 7.27
N PRO A 95 -20.92 11.64 7.00
CA PRO A 95 -21.88 12.09 6.01
C PRO A 95 -22.34 13.49 6.39
N ALA A 96 -22.23 14.43 5.46
CA ALA A 96 -22.62 15.82 5.68
C ALA A 96 -24.10 15.86 6.13
N PRO A 97 -24.42 16.55 7.25
CA PRO A 97 -25.80 16.73 7.65
C PRO A 97 -26.42 17.82 6.78
N GLY A 98 -27.44 17.46 5.99
CA GLY A 98 -28.42 18.44 5.53
C GLY A 98 -28.87 18.27 4.08
N LEU A 99 -30.02 17.62 3.91
CA LEU A 99 -31.12 18.14 3.08
C LEU A 99 -32.44 17.76 3.77
N VAL A 100 -32.96 18.68 4.60
CA VAL A 100 -34.34 18.63 5.08
C VAL A 100 -35.22 19.08 3.93
N GLN A 101 -35.96 18.14 3.32
CA GLN A 101 -36.95 18.46 2.32
C GLN A 101 -38.20 18.99 3.05
N VAL A 102 -38.34 20.31 3.08
CA VAL A 102 -39.55 20.98 3.57
C VAL A 102 -40.60 20.86 2.46
N GLU A 103 -41.42 19.81 2.49
CA GLU A 103 -42.65 19.78 1.70
C GLU A 103 -43.80 20.37 2.51
N THR A 104 -44.20 21.54 2.02
CA THR A 104 -45.30 22.41 2.40
C THR A 104 -46.61 21.65 2.63
N VAL A 105 -47.15 21.79 3.85
CA VAL A 105 -48.56 21.50 4.16
C VAL A 105 -49.46 22.48 3.38
N ARG A 106 -50.33 21.96 2.51
CA ARG A 106 -51.58 22.65 2.11
C ARG A 106 -52.77 21.68 2.08
N GLN A 107 -53.74 22.05 2.90
CA GLN A 107 -55.10 21.54 3.14
C GLN A 107 -55.95 21.18 1.92
N ALA A 108 -56.87 20.22 2.10
CA ALA A 108 -58.34 20.36 2.08
C ALA A 108 -58.96 18.93 2.20
N ALA A 109 -59.77 18.60 3.21
CA ALA A 109 -61.25 18.60 3.16
C ALA A 109 -61.76 18.03 1.81
N GLU A 110 -62.29 16.80 1.74
CA GLU A 110 -63.53 16.29 2.36
C GLU A 110 -63.55 14.76 2.29
#